data_AF-A0A3D1AK08-F1
#
_entry.id   AF-A0A3D1AK08-F1
#
_cell.length_a   1.000
_cell.length_b   1.000
_cell.length_c   1.000
_cell.angle_alpha   90.00
_cell.angle_beta   90.00
_cell.angle_gamma   90.00
#
_symmetry.space_group_name_H-M   'P 1'
#
loop_
_entity.id
_entity.type
_entity.pdbx_description
1 polymer ?
#
loop_
_entity_poly.entity_id
_entity_poly.type
_entity_poly.pdbx_seq_one_letter_code
_entity_poly.pdbx_strand_id
1 'polypeptide(L)'
;VTLWIKEQLGAQRSLVLVPSLGLLSQLLREWTFAAATPFEVLCVCSDQTVGTKGRDETIHSVADLAFPVTSDGDEVKRFLSGAGNRVVFSTYQSSSVIAAAQVDPAIPAFDLVVADEAHRCAGKVGSDFTAVLDNAQIRSQKRLFATATPR
;
A
#
# COMPACT_ATOMS: atom_id res chain seq x y z
N VAL A 1 4.45 12.18 -7.77
CA VAL A 1 5.72 12.45 -7.04
C VAL A 1 6.33 11.17 -6.45
N THR A 2 5.58 10.39 -5.67
CA THR A 2 6.08 9.18 -5.00
C THR A 2 6.62 8.09 -5.96
N LEU A 3 6.02 7.94 -7.16
CA LEU A 3 6.54 7.10 -8.24
C LEU A 3 7.98 7.45 -8.64
N TRP A 4 8.27 8.73 -8.91
CA TRP A 4 9.60 9.15 -9.36
C TRP A 4 10.65 8.98 -8.28
N ILE A 5 10.28 9.11 -7.00
CA ILE A 5 11.17 8.80 -5.87
C ILE A 5 11.51 7.32 -5.88
N LYS A 6 10.52 6.43 -6.05
CA LYS A 6 10.75 4.98 -6.19
C LYS A 6 11.72 4.70 -7.33
N GLU A 7 11.52 5.29 -8.50
CA GLU A 7 12.36 5.08 -9.68
C GLU A 7 13.80 5.59 -9.48
N GLN A 8 13.97 6.79 -8.90
CA GLN A 8 15.29 7.34 -8.58
C GLN A 8 16.04 6.51 -7.54
N LEU A 9 15.33 5.92 -6.58
CA LEU A 9 15.93 5.01 -5.60
C LEU A 9 16.23 3.62 -6.17
N GLY A 10 15.77 3.30 -7.38
CA GLY A 10 15.89 1.97 -7.96
C GLY A 10 15.12 0.89 -7.17
N ALA A 11 14.13 1.28 -6.36
CA ALA A 11 13.42 0.37 -5.47
C ALA A 11 12.66 -0.70 -6.29
N GLN A 12 12.98 -1.97 -6.04
CA GLN A 12 12.43 -3.12 -6.75
C GLN A 12 11.21 -3.69 -6.03
N ARG A 13 11.15 -3.61 -4.69
CA ARG A 13 9.99 -4.03 -3.90
C ARG A 13 9.45 -2.84 -3.15
N SER A 14 8.27 -2.37 -3.56
CA SER A 14 7.64 -1.21 -2.94
C SER A 14 6.26 -1.54 -2.40
N LEU A 15 5.90 -0.88 -1.30
CA LEU A 15 4.54 -0.87 -0.75
C LEU A 15 4.00 0.56 -0.79
N VAL A 16 2.79 0.74 -1.29
CA VAL A 16 2.06 2.02 -1.26
C VAL A 16 0.79 1.83 -0.45
N LEU A 17 0.68 2.57 0.64
CA LEU A 17 -0.46 2.56 1.55
C LEU A 17 -1.30 3.82 1.39
N VAL A 18 -2.61 3.63 1.29
CA VAL A 18 -3.59 4.69 1.06
C VAL A 18 -4.80 4.55 2.00
N PRO A 19 -5.54 5.63 2.29
CA PRO A 19 -6.71 5.59 3.16
C PRO A 19 -7.96 4.94 2.57
N SER A 20 -8.09 4.87 1.24
CA SER A 20 -9.34 4.43 0.59
C SER A 20 -9.12 3.70 -0.74
N LEU A 21 -10.12 2.92 -1.16
CA LEU A 21 -10.11 2.22 -2.45
C LEU A 21 -10.18 3.18 -3.65
N GLY A 22 -10.87 4.30 -3.50
CA GLY A 22 -10.93 5.34 -4.53
C GLY A 22 -9.53 5.92 -4.81
N LEU A 23 -8.80 6.27 -3.74
CA LEU A 23 -7.43 6.77 -3.88
C LEU A 23 -6.47 5.69 -4.40
N LEU A 24 -6.64 4.44 -3.96
CA LEU A 24 -5.88 3.30 -4.48
C LEU A 24 -6.02 3.19 -6.00
N SER A 25 -7.27 3.23 -6.49
CA SER A 25 -7.59 3.13 -7.91
C SER A 25 -6.97 4.26 -8.72
N GLN A 26 -7.05 5.49 -8.18
CA GLN A 26 -6.45 6.66 -8.79
C GLN A 26 -4.92 6.52 -8.87
N LEU A 27 -4.25 6.25 -7.75
CA LEU A 27 -2.79 6.12 -7.70
C LEU A 27 -2.30 4.99 -8.60
N LEU A 28 -2.98 3.84 -8.60
CA LEU A 28 -2.62 2.72 -9.46
C LEU A 28 -2.66 3.11 -10.94
N ARG A 29 -3.73 3.80 -11.37
CA ARG A 29 -3.86 4.27 -12.75
C ARG A 29 -2.79 5.29 -13.11
N GLU A 30 -2.52 6.23 -12.22
CA GLU A 30 -1.48 7.24 -12.42
C GLU A 30 -0.09 6.60 -12.51
N TRP A 31 0.23 5.65 -11.63
CA TRP A 31 1.53 4.98 -11.62
C TRP A 31 1.73 4.10 -12.84
N THR A 32 0.72 3.33 -13.23
CA THR A 32 0.79 2.48 -14.43
C THR A 32 0.88 3.29 -15.72
N PHE A 33 0.27 4.48 -15.76
CA PHE A 33 0.38 5.40 -16.89
C PHE A 33 1.73 6.14 -16.96
N ALA A 34 2.26 6.59 -15.82
CA ALA A 34 3.41 7.50 -15.77
C ALA A 34 4.76 6.80 -15.58
N ALA A 35 4.80 5.51 -15.25
CA ALA A 35 6.05 4.82 -14.97
C ALA A 35 6.94 4.69 -16.21
N ALA A 36 8.21 5.04 -16.04
CA ALA A 36 9.24 4.85 -17.06
C ALA A 36 9.66 3.38 -17.17
N THR A 37 9.52 2.62 -16.08
CA THR A 37 9.84 1.19 -16.03
C THR A 37 8.60 0.36 -15.67
N PRO A 38 8.29 -0.73 -16.41
CA PRO A 38 7.21 -1.63 -16.04
C PRO A 38 7.43 -2.24 -14.65
N PHE A 39 6.32 -2.51 -13.96
CA PHE A 39 6.30 -3.18 -12.66
C PHE A 39 5.10 -4.11 -12.57
N GLU A 40 5.27 -5.21 -11.86
CA GLU A 40 4.15 -6.06 -11.47
C GLU A 40 3.41 -5.43 -10.29
N VAL A 41 2.10 -5.62 -10.25
CA VAL A 41 1.21 -5.04 -9.25
C VAL A 41 0.47 -6.14 -8.50
N LEU A 42 0.36 -5.96 -7.19
CA LEU A 42 -0.61 -6.66 -6.35
C LEU A 42 -1.42 -5.65 -5.56
N CYS A 43 -2.75 -5.77 -5.58
CA CYS A 43 -3.63 -4.94 -4.77
C CYS A 43 -4.15 -5.74 -3.57
N VAL A 44 -3.83 -5.30 -2.35
CA VAL A 44 -4.20 -6.00 -1.11
C VAL A 44 -5.28 -5.21 -0.38
N CYS A 45 -6.52 -5.70 -0.43
CA CYS A 45 -7.71 -5.03 0.10
C CYS A 45 -8.66 -6.07 0.72
N SER A 46 -9.06 -5.89 1.98
CA SER A 46 -9.83 -6.89 2.74
C SER A 46 -11.35 -6.72 2.77
N ASP A 47 -11.93 -5.61 2.30
CA ASP A 47 -13.39 -5.45 2.41
C ASP A 47 -14.09 -4.56 1.40
N GLN A 48 -15.33 -4.94 1.08
CA GLN A 48 -16.20 -4.42 0.01
C GLN A 48 -16.77 -3.01 0.27
N THR A 49 -16.37 -2.30 1.33
CA THR A 49 -16.85 -0.94 1.63
C THR A 49 -15.77 -0.14 2.35
N VAL A 50 -14.78 0.35 1.61
CA VAL A 50 -13.79 1.28 2.18
C VAL A 50 -14.32 2.70 1.98
N GLY A 51 -15.07 3.17 2.98
CA GLY A 51 -15.48 4.56 3.16
C GLY A 51 -15.54 4.82 4.65
N THR A 52 -14.65 5.66 5.17
CA THR A 52 -14.74 6.07 6.58
C THR A 52 -16.07 6.79 6.78
N LYS A 53 -16.78 6.56 7.90
CA LYS A 53 -17.98 7.31 8.30
C LYS A 53 -17.65 8.80 8.60
N GLY A 54 -17.18 9.52 7.60
CA GLY A 54 -16.91 10.96 7.57
C GLY A 54 -17.68 11.55 6.39
N ARG A 55 -18.24 12.73 6.59
CA ARG A 55 -19.42 13.28 5.90
C ARG A 55 -19.25 13.64 4.41
N ASP A 56 -18.27 13.09 3.69
CA ASP A 56 -18.00 13.48 2.29
C ASP A 56 -17.21 12.45 1.43
N GLU A 57 -17.07 11.19 1.86
CA GLU A 57 -16.36 10.17 1.06
C GLU A 57 -17.35 9.18 0.43
N THR A 58 -17.38 9.13 -0.91
CA THR A 58 -18.13 8.13 -1.70
C THR A 58 -17.72 6.72 -1.26
N ILE A 59 -18.69 5.89 -0.89
CA ILE A 59 -18.44 4.47 -0.57
C ILE A 59 -18.03 3.77 -1.88
N HIS A 60 -16.79 3.32 -1.94
CA HIS A 60 -16.29 2.51 -3.06
C HIS A 60 -16.32 1.02 -2.69
N SER A 61 -16.93 0.19 -3.52
CA SER A 61 -16.92 -1.26 -3.38
C SER A 61 -15.76 -1.87 -4.15
N VAL A 62 -15.23 -2.98 -3.62
CA VAL A 62 -14.23 -3.81 -4.33
C VAL A 62 -14.77 -4.30 -5.68
N ALA A 63 -16.08 -4.54 -5.78
CA ALA A 63 -16.72 -5.00 -7.01
C ALA A 63 -16.67 -3.97 -8.15
N ASP A 64 -16.44 -2.69 -7.83
CA ASP A 64 -16.38 -1.60 -8.81
C ASP A 64 -14.95 -1.34 -9.31
N LEU A 65 -13.97 -2.09 -8.81
CA LEU A 65 -12.57 -1.93 -9.19
C LEU A 65 -12.29 -2.61 -10.53
N ALA A 66 -11.62 -1.90 -11.43
CA ALA A 66 -11.21 -2.43 -12.73
C ALA A 66 -10.00 -3.39 -12.67
N PHE A 67 -9.60 -3.83 -11.48
CA PHE A 67 -8.40 -4.64 -11.24
C PHE A 67 -8.63 -5.65 -10.11
N PRO A 68 -7.97 -6.82 -10.16
CA PRO A 68 -8.11 -7.83 -9.12
C PRO A 68 -7.50 -7.33 -7.80
N VAL A 69 -8.16 -7.67 -6.71
CA VAL A 69 -7.65 -7.46 -5.35
C VAL A 69 -7.63 -8.78 -4.58
N THR A 70 -6.74 -8.86 -3.59
CA THR A 70 -6.61 -10.03 -2.72
C THR A 70 -6.61 -9.62 -1.25
N SER A 71 -7.00 -10.55 -0.41
CA SER A 71 -6.76 -10.51 1.04
C SER A 71 -6.01 -11.75 1.53
N ASP A 72 -5.49 -12.56 0.59
CA ASP A 72 -4.75 -13.78 0.88
C ASP A 72 -3.27 -13.47 1.15
N GLY A 73 -2.83 -13.72 2.38
CA GLY A 73 -1.43 -13.56 2.78
C GLY A 73 -0.47 -14.46 1.98
N ASP A 74 -0.89 -15.63 1.51
CA ASP A 74 -0.03 -16.50 0.71
C ASP A 74 0.18 -15.96 -0.70
N GLU A 75 -0.79 -15.26 -1.26
CA GLU A 75 -0.61 -14.52 -2.52
C GLU A 75 0.40 -13.38 -2.34
N VAL A 76 0.35 -12.66 -1.22
CA VAL A 76 1.37 -11.64 -0.87
C VAL A 76 2.76 -12.26 -0.79
N LYS A 77 2.91 -13.40 -0.10
CA LYS A 77 4.19 -14.11 0.01
C LYS A 77 4.74 -14.52 -1.35
N ARG A 78 3.92 -15.14 -2.20
CA ARG A 78 4.31 -15.55 -3.56
C ARG A 78 4.73 -14.36 -4.40
N PHE A 79 3.95 -13.28 -4.36
CA PHE A 79 4.25 -12.06 -5.09
C PHE A 79 5.59 -11.46 -4.67
N LEU A 80 5.83 -11.28 -3.36
CA LEU A 80 7.07 -10.67 -2.85
C LEU A 80 8.32 -11.52 -3.11
N SER A 81 8.16 -12.85 -3.15
CA SER A 81 9.23 -13.80 -3.43
C SER A 81 9.64 -13.83 -4.90
N GLY A 82 8.81 -13.31 -5.80
CA GLY A 82 9.14 -13.20 -7.21
C GLY A 82 10.30 -12.24 -7.50
N ALA A 83 10.89 -12.39 -8.69
CA ALA A 83 11.92 -11.50 -9.20
C ALA A 83 11.32 -10.26 -9.87
N GLY A 84 12.15 -9.23 -10.11
CA GLY A 84 11.77 -8.02 -10.84
C GLY A 84 11.13 -6.93 -9.97
N ASN A 85 10.66 -5.89 -10.66
CA ASN A 85 10.07 -4.70 -10.07
C ASN A 85 8.59 -4.96 -9.69
N ARG A 86 8.28 -4.86 -8.40
CA ARG A 86 7.04 -5.31 -7.77
C ARG A 86 6.52 -4.24 -6.83
N VAL A 87 5.26 -3.85 -7.03
CA VAL A 87 4.58 -2.84 -6.22
C VAL A 87 3.32 -3.43 -5.62
N VAL A 88 3.22 -3.40 -4.30
CA VAL A 88 1.99 -3.71 -3.57
C VAL A 88 1.26 -2.40 -3.30
N PHE A 89 0.02 -2.29 -3.76
CA PHE A 89 -0.90 -1.23 -3.33
C PHE A 89 -1.85 -1.79 -2.30
N SER A 90 -2.06 -1.07 -1.21
CA SER A 90 -2.94 -1.56 -0.14
C SER A 90 -3.61 -0.41 0.60
N THR A 91 -4.80 -0.67 1.13
CA THR A 91 -5.38 0.22 2.12
C THR A 91 -4.71 0.01 3.47
N TYR A 92 -4.66 1.04 4.33
CA TYR A 92 -4.12 0.90 5.68
C TYR A 92 -4.78 -0.25 6.47
N GLN A 93 -6.10 -0.41 6.35
CA GLN A 93 -6.88 -1.47 7.01
C GLN A 93 -6.43 -2.88 6.60
N SER A 94 -5.91 -3.02 5.38
CA SER A 94 -5.48 -4.32 4.83
C SER A 94 -3.98 -4.56 5.04
N SER A 95 -3.26 -3.62 5.63
CA SER A 95 -1.81 -3.71 5.85
C SER A 95 -1.41 -4.83 6.81
N SER A 96 -2.33 -5.29 7.66
CA SER A 96 -2.16 -6.45 8.55
C SER A 96 -1.92 -7.76 7.78
N VAL A 97 -2.50 -7.92 6.58
CA VAL A 97 -2.26 -9.07 5.69
C VAL A 97 -0.80 -9.11 5.24
N ILE A 98 -0.24 -7.94 4.92
CA ILE A 98 1.16 -7.79 4.50
C ILE A 98 2.09 -8.04 5.70
N ALA A 99 1.76 -7.49 6.87
CA ALA A 99 2.51 -7.75 8.10
C ALA A 99 2.56 -9.25 8.43
N ALA A 100 1.40 -9.93 8.37
CA ALA A 100 1.31 -11.37 8.59
C ALA A 100 2.14 -12.18 7.57
N ALA A 101 2.18 -11.77 6.30
CA ALA A 101 3.02 -12.39 5.29
C ALA A 101 4.52 -12.23 5.61
N GLN A 102 4.94 -11.07 6.10
CA GLN A 102 6.33 -10.77 6.44
C GLN A 102 6.81 -11.33 7.79
N VAL A 103 5.94 -11.94 8.60
CA VAL A 103 6.34 -12.73 9.79
C VAL A 103 7.33 -13.82 9.40
N ASP A 104 7.15 -14.42 8.23
CA ASP A 104 8.13 -15.35 7.66
C ASP A 104 9.38 -14.57 7.21
N PRO A 105 10.57 -14.81 7.81
CA PRO A 105 11.79 -14.09 7.48
C PRO A 105 12.30 -14.38 6.06
N ALA A 106 11.88 -15.49 5.43
CA ALA A 106 12.22 -15.80 4.04
C ALA A 106 11.57 -14.84 3.04
N ILE A 107 10.48 -14.17 3.43
CA ILE A 107 9.82 -13.18 2.60
C ILE A 107 10.66 -11.90 2.58
N PRO A 108 11.00 -11.36 1.38
CA PRO A 108 11.80 -10.15 1.29
C PRO A 108 11.16 -8.94 1.99
N ALA A 109 12.02 -8.09 2.57
CA ALA A 109 11.64 -6.77 3.02
C ALA A 109 11.37 -5.84 1.81
N PHE A 110 10.61 -4.77 2.04
CA PHE A 110 10.44 -3.71 1.05
C PHE A 110 11.68 -2.82 0.99
N ASP A 111 12.04 -2.38 -0.22
CA ASP A 111 13.05 -1.33 -0.38
C ASP A 111 12.46 0.03 0.02
N LEU A 112 11.19 0.24 -0.30
CA LEU A 112 10.45 1.48 -0.02
C LEU A 112 9.01 1.19 0.41
N VAL A 113 8.59 1.78 1.52
CA VAL A 113 7.18 1.91 1.89
C VAL A 113 6.77 3.38 1.73
N VAL A 114 5.67 3.62 1.04
CA VAL A 114 5.05 4.93 0.89
C VAL A 114 3.75 4.92 1.69
N ALA A 115 3.62 5.85 2.62
CA ALA A 115 2.41 6.08 3.41
C ALA A 115 1.78 7.39 2.93
N ASP A 116 0.73 7.30 2.12
CA ASP A 116 0.00 8.45 1.60
C ASP A 116 -1.11 8.90 2.57
N GLU A 117 -1.40 10.20 2.56
CA GLU A 117 -2.20 10.87 3.60
C GLU A 117 -1.76 10.55 5.03
N ALA A 118 -0.44 10.60 5.24
CA ALA A 118 0.20 10.28 6.51
C ALA A 118 -0.26 11.15 7.69
N HIS A 119 -0.90 12.30 7.45
CA HIS A 119 -1.52 13.10 8.53
C HIS A 119 -2.61 12.29 9.27
N ARG A 120 -3.26 11.32 8.62
CA ARG A 120 -4.23 10.41 9.25
C ARG A 120 -3.56 9.42 10.21
N CYS A 121 -2.26 9.18 10.08
CA CYS A 121 -1.48 8.39 11.02
C CYS A 121 -1.22 9.12 12.35
N ALA A 122 -1.39 10.45 12.39
CA ALA A 122 -1.01 11.29 13.54
C ALA A 122 -2.14 11.57 14.56
N GLY A 123 -3.37 11.05 14.36
CA GLY A 123 -4.50 11.38 15.24
C GLY A 123 -5.58 10.29 15.29
N LYS A 124 -5.85 9.80 16.51
CA LYS A 124 -6.62 8.59 16.88
C LYS A 124 -5.89 7.28 16.58
N VAL A 125 -5.38 6.68 17.66
CA VAL A 125 -4.88 5.32 17.74
C VAL A 125 -6.05 4.36 17.42
N GLY A 126 -6.21 4.03 16.15
CA GLY A 126 -6.89 2.84 15.68
C GLY A 126 -5.83 1.89 15.13
N SER A 127 -5.89 0.62 15.50
CA SER A 127 -4.93 -0.46 15.17
C SER A 127 -4.48 -0.50 13.71
N ASP A 128 -5.34 -0.05 12.81
CA ASP A 128 -5.19 -0.20 11.36
C ASP A 128 -4.12 0.75 10.78
N PHE A 129 -3.91 1.91 11.41
CA PHE A 129 -2.93 2.91 10.96
C PHE A 129 -1.58 2.76 11.67
N THR A 130 -1.47 1.88 12.68
CA THR A 130 -0.22 1.68 13.44
C THR A 130 0.74 0.70 12.79
N ALA A 131 0.27 -0.25 11.98
CA ALA A 131 1.12 -1.26 11.33
C ALA A 131 2.15 -0.65 10.37
N VAL A 132 1.84 0.50 9.74
CA VAL A 132 2.81 1.24 8.90
C VAL A 132 3.85 2.01 9.71
N LEU A 133 3.57 2.32 10.98
CA LEU A 133 4.49 3.08 11.83
C LEU A 133 5.48 2.15 12.55
N ASP A 134 5.14 0.86 12.69
CA ASP A 134 5.96 -0.12 13.36
C ASP A 134 6.83 -0.91 12.36
N ASN A 135 8.15 -0.74 12.47
CA ASN A 135 9.16 -1.48 11.71
C ASN A 135 9.17 -2.98 12.03
N ALA A 136 8.66 -3.40 13.19
CA ALA A 136 8.50 -4.80 13.51
C ALA A 136 7.34 -5.46 12.75
N GLN A 137 6.33 -4.68 12.34
CA GLN A 137 5.14 -5.19 11.66
C GLN A 137 5.36 -5.30 10.14
N ILE A 138 5.88 -4.25 9.50
CA ILE A 138 6.18 -4.26 8.05
C ILE A 138 7.67 -3.96 7.86
N ARG A 139 8.43 -4.94 7.37
CA ARG A 139 9.88 -4.81 7.18
C ARG A 139 10.19 -3.98 5.94
N SER A 140 10.97 -2.90 6.12
CA SER A 140 11.38 -2.02 5.02
C SER A 140 12.73 -1.34 5.25
N GLN A 141 13.44 -0.99 4.18
CA GLN A 141 14.69 -0.23 4.23
C GLN A 141 14.45 1.28 4.36
N LYS A 142 13.42 1.79 3.67
CA LYS A 142 13.05 3.22 3.67
C LYS A 142 11.53 3.36 3.78
N ARG A 143 11.10 4.43 4.45
CA ARG A 143 9.69 4.86 4.50
C ARG A 143 9.58 6.31 4.06
N LEU A 144 8.60 6.60 3.21
CA LEU A 144 8.23 7.94 2.77
C LEU A 144 6.81 8.22 3.23
N PHE A 145 6.65 9.21 4.09
CA PHE A 145 5.35 9.70 4.54
C PHE A 145 4.98 10.92 3.71
N ALA A 146 3.91 10.82 2.93
CA ALA A 146 3.43 11.88 2.06
C ALA A 146 2.06 12.37 2.54
N THR A 147 1.87 13.68 2.53
CA THR A 147 0.55 14.29 2.75
C THR A 147 0.52 15.69 2.17
N ALA A 148 -0.66 16.11 1.69
CA ALA A 148 -0.91 17.48 1.31
C ALA A 148 -1.23 18.40 2.52
N THR A 149 -1.58 17.83 3.68
CA THR A 149 -2.02 18.57 4.87
C THR A 149 -1.22 18.19 6.12
N PRO A 150 0.04 18.67 6.27
CA PRO A 150 0.79 18.50 7.51
C PRO A 150 0.21 19.44 8.59
N ARG A 151 -0.36 18.87 9.66
CA ARG A 151 -0.67 19.60 10.89
C ARG A 151 -0.23 18.79 12.09
#